data_AF-A0A2E4BDB3-F1
#
_entry.id   AF-A0A2E4BDB3-F1
#
_cell.length_a   1.000
_cell.length_b   1.000
_cell.length_c   1.000
_cell.angle_alpha   90.00
_cell.angle_beta   90.00
_cell.angle_gamma   90.00
#
_symmetry.space_group_name_H-M   'P 1'
#
loop_
_entity.id
_entity.type
_entity.pdbx_description
1 polymer ?
#
loop_
_entity_poly.entity_id
_entity_poly.type
_entity_poly.pdbx_seq_one_letter_code
_entity_poly.pdbx_strand_id
1 'polypeptide(L)' 'YNFFTKFYVKLIGLLFSKNFKAYSYLQKSASNFPHGHEFINILKNSKFINISEDIKLFGASTIYVATKQL' A
#
# COMPACT_ATOMS: atom_id res chain seq x y z
N TYR A 1 14.17 20.96 21.60
CA TYR A 1 12.95 20.16 21.44
C TYR A 1 11.77 20.95 20.87
N ASN A 2 11.44 22.15 21.39
CA ASN A 2 10.26 22.92 20.94
C ASN A 2 10.28 23.52 19.52
N PHE A 3 11.43 23.54 18.82
CA PHE A 3 11.55 24.21 17.51
C PHE A 3 11.27 23.25 16.32
N PHE A 4 11.86 22.05 16.33
CA PHE A 4 11.59 21.01 15.32
C PHE A 4 10.13 20.55 15.34
N THR A 5 9.59 20.28 16.53
CA THR A 5 8.20 19.81 16.67
C THR A 5 7.18 20.86 16.22
N LYS A 6 7.39 22.16 16.51
CA LYS A 6 6.48 23.23 16.03
C LYS A 6 6.47 23.37 14.51
N PHE A 7 7.61 23.13 13.86
CA PHE A 7 7.73 23.24 12.41
C PHE A 7 7.12 22.03 11.68
N TYR A 8 7.38 20.80 12.13
CA TYR A 8 6.78 19.57 11.59
C TYR A 8 5.26 19.52 11.77
N VAL A 9 4.76 19.94 12.94
CA VAL A 9 3.32 19.98 13.21
C VAL A 9 2.61 21.00 12.32
N LYS A 10 3.23 22.15 12.05
CA LYS A 10 2.66 23.17 11.15
C LYS A 10 2.68 22.74 9.68
N LEU A 11 3.72 22.01 9.26
CA LEU A 11 3.85 21.42 7.91
C LEU A 11 2.84 20.31 7.64
N ILE A 12 2.67 19.38 8.59
CA ILE A 12 1.64 18.34 8.54
C ILE A 12 0.25 18.99 8.54
N GLY A 13 0.02 20.00 9.38
CA GLY A 13 -1.22 20.78 9.39
C GLY A 13 -1.52 21.50 8.06
N LEU A 14 -0.48 21.97 7.35
CA LEU A 14 -0.62 22.58 6.02
C LEU A 14 -0.90 21.55 4.92
N LEU A 15 -0.26 20.38 4.97
CA LEU A 15 -0.50 19.24 4.06
C LEU A 15 -1.92 18.66 4.21
N PHE A 16 -2.43 18.61 5.45
CA PHE A 16 -3.83 18.28 5.74
C PHE A 16 -4.82 19.35 5.22
N SER A 17 -4.39 20.61 5.08
CA SER A 17 -5.31 21.72 4.81
C SER A 17 -5.79 21.87 3.35
N LYS A 18 -5.21 21.17 2.35
CA LYS A 18 -5.65 21.34 0.94
C LYS A 18 -5.74 20.11 0.03
N ASN A 19 -5.39 18.89 0.44
CA ASN A 19 -5.63 17.68 -0.40
C ASN A 19 -5.96 16.40 0.40
N PHE A 20 -6.84 16.56 1.40
CA PHE A 20 -7.38 15.46 2.21
C PHE A 20 -7.96 14.31 1.36
N LYS A 21 -8.65 14.64 0.27
CA LYS A 21 -9.30 13.65 -0.60
C LYS A 21 -8.31 12.66 -1.22
N ALA A 22 -7.13 13.12 -1.63
CA ALA A 22 -6.12 12.26 -2.26
C ALA A 22 -5.49 11.29 -1.24
N TYR A 23 -5.16 11.78 -0.04
CA TYR A 23 -4.63 10.93 1.03
C TYR A 23 -5.68 9.96 1.57
N SER A 24 -6.92 10.42 1.70
CA SER A 24 -8.04 9.57 2.07
C SER A 24 -8.25 8.46 1.03
N TYR A 25 -8.18 8.81 -0.26
CA TYR A 25 -8.25 7.82 -1.33
C TYR A 25 -7.07 6.82 -1.29
N LEU A 26 -5.84 7.30 -1.08
CA LEU A 26 -4.66 6.45 -0.95
C LEU A 26 -4.81 5.46 0.21
N GLN A 27 -5.15 5.95 1.40
CA GLN A 27 -5.34 5.10 2.58
C GLN A 27 -6.48 4.09 2.38
N LYS A 28 -7.62 4.54 1.84
CA LYS A 28 -8.77 3.68 1.56
C LYS A 28 -8.43 2.62 0.52
N SER A 29 -7.71 2.98 -0.53
CA SER A 29 -7.31 2.05 -1.59
C SER A 29 -6.32 1.02 -1.06
N ALA A 30 -5.33 1.44 -0.26
CA ALA A 30 -4.38 0.54 0.36
C ALA A 30 -5.07 -0.44 1.33
N SER A 31 -6.03 0.04 2.13
CA SER A 31 -6.78 -0.81 3.07
C SER A 31 -7.73 -1.79 2.37
N ASN A 32 -8.24 -1.43 1.19
CA ASN A 32 -9.19 -2.26 0.43
C ASN A 32 -8.49 -3.20 -0.56
N PHE A 33 -7.18 -3.04 -0.78
CA PHE A 33 -6.45 -3.87 -1.73
C PHE A 33 -6.33 -5.31 -1.17
N PRO A 34 -6.75 -6.33 -1.92
CA PRO A 34 -6.59 -7.72 -1.49
C PRO A 34 -5.09 -8.02 -1.42
N HIS A 35 -4.65 -8.61 -0.32
CA HIS A 35 -3.23 -8.87 -0.06
C HIS A 35 -3.03 -10.27 0.54
N GLY A 36 -1.78 -10.73 0.54
CA GLY A 36 -1.39 -12.09 0.92
C GLY A 36 -2.16 -13.13 0.12
N HIS A 37 -2.77 -14.07 0.85
CA HIS A 37 -3.46 -15.21 0.27
C HIS A 37 -4.66 -14.82 -0.63
N GLU A 38 -5.36 -13.72 -0.33
CA GLU A 38 -6.47 -13.25 -1.16
C GLU A 38 -6.00 -12.85 -2.55
N PHE A 39 -4.89 -12.10 -2.63
CA PHE A 39 -4.32 -11.70 -3.90
C PHE A 39 -3.74 -12.88 -4.67
N ILE A 40 -3.10 -13.82 -3.97
CA ILE A 40 -2.63 -15.08 -4.55
C ILE A 40 -3.78 -15.85 -5.19
N ASN A 41 -4.95 -15.91 -4.54
CA ASN A 41 -6.14 -16.55 -5.10
C ASN A 41 -6.65 -15.84 -6.36
N ILE A 42 -6.63 -14.50 -6.38
CA ILE A 42 -6.98 -13.71 -7.57
C ILE A 42 -6.02 -14.03 -8.73
N LEU A 43 -4.71 -14.12 -8.47
CA LEU A 43 -3.71 -14.49 -9.46
C LEU A 43 -3.95 -15.91 -10.00
N LYS A 44 -4.21 -16.89 -9.13
CA LYS A 44 -4.56 -18.27 -9.53
C LYS A 44 -5.80 -18.32 -10.41
N ASN A 45 -6.87 -17.64 -10.00
CA ASN A 45 -8.12 -17.56 -10.76
C ASN A 45 -7.94 -16.88 -12.13
N SER A 46 -6.95 -15.99 -12.22
CA SER A 46 -6.55 -15.31 -13.45
C SER A 46 -5.58 -16.14 -14.32
N LYS A 47 -5.40 -17.43 -14.04
CA LYS A 47 -4.51 -18.37 -14.75
C LYS A 47 -3.02 -18.02 -14.69
N PHE A 48 -2.60 -17.39 -13.59
CA PHE A 48 -1.18 -17.28 -13.27
C PHE A 48 -0.74 -18.50 -12.45
N ILE A 49 0.47 -18.98 -12.74
CA ILE A 49 1.15 -20.10 -12.09
C ILE A 49 2.50 -19.66 -11.54
N ASN A 50 3.17 -20.54 -10.77
CA ASN A 50 4.46 -20.26 -10.14
C ASN A 50 4.46 -18.93 -9.34
N ILE A 51 3.40 -18.72 -8.55
CA ILE A 51 3.23 -17.50 -7.77
C ILE A 51 4.16 -17.56 -6.55
N SER A 52 4.94 -16.51 -6.36
CA SER A 52 5.77 -16.28 -5.18
C SER A 52 5.48 -14.89 -4.61
N GLU A 53 5.58 -14.77 -3.28
CA GLU A 53 5.43 -13.50 -2.56
C GLU A 53 6.71 -13.20 -1.77
N ASP A 54 7.10 -11.92 -1.78
CA ASP A 54 8.25 -11.42 -1.03
C ASP A 54 7.81 -10.20 -0.22
N ILE A 55 7.65 -10.41 1.09
CA ILE A 55 7.14 -9.43 2.03
C ILE A 55 8.26 -8.44 2.39
N LYS A 56 8.00 -7.16 2.14
CA LYS A 56 8.89 -6.05 2.49
C LYS A 56 8.32 -5.23 3.63
N LEU A 57 9.20 -4.60 4.39
CA LEU A 57 8.84 -3.63 5.44
C LEU A 57 7.72 -4.15 6.36
N PHE A 58 7.82 -5.40 6.81
CA PHE A 58 6.85 -6.05 7.69
C PHE A 58 5.40 -6.07 7.15
N GLY A 59 5.23 -6.13 5.83
CA GLY A 59 3.92 -6.19 5.19
C GLY A 59 3.36 -4.84 4.76
N ALA A 60 4.12 -3.75 4.93
CA ALA A 60 3.74 -2.46 4.33
C ALA A 60 3.79 -2.51 2.78
N SER A 61 4.58 -3.43 2.21
CA SER A 61 4.60 -3.71 0.78
C SER A 61 4.95 -5.18 0.53
N THR A 62 4.36 -5.79 -0.49
CA THR A 62 4.65 -7.18 -0.89
C THR A 62 4.84 -7.24 -2.40
N ILE A 63 5.91 -7.89 -2.84
CA ILE A 63 6.18 -8.14 -4.26
C ILE A 63 5.61 -9.51 -4.62
N TYR A 64 4.73 -9.57 -5.61
CA TYR A 64 4.22 -10.82 -6.16
C TYR A 64 4.83 -11.07 -7.53
N VAL A 65 5.41 -12.24 -7.73
CA VAL A 65 5.96 -12.69 -9.01
C VAL A 65 5.20 -13.93 -9.45
N ALA A 66 4.67 -13.90 -10.66
CA ALA A 66 3.90 -15.01 -11.23
C ALA A 66 4.09 -15.08 -12.75
N THR A 67 3.90 -16.28 -13.31
CA THR A 67 4.01 -16.54 -14.76
C THR A 67 2.63 -16.83 -15.33
N LYS A 68 2.29 -16.24 -16.48
CA LYS A 68 1.02 -16.55 -17.14
C LYS A 68 1.07 -17.95 -17.72
N GLN A 69 0.06 -18.77 -17.41
CA GLN A 69 -0.12 -20.05 -18.08
C GLN A 69 -0.51 -19.78 -19.53
N LEU A 70 0.34 -20.22 -20.46
CA LEU A 70 0.07 -20.20 -21.91
C LEU A 70 -0.98 -21.27 -22.27
#